data_AF-A0A9P1DLE1-F1
#
_entry.id   AF-A0A9P1DLE1-F1
#
_cell.length_a   1.000
_cell.length_b   1.000
_cell.length_c   1.000
_cell.angle_alpha   90.00
_cell.angle_beta   90.00
_cell.angle_gamma   90.00
#
_symmetry.space_group_name_H-M   'P 1'
#
loop_
_entity.id
_entity.type
_entity.pdbx_description
1 polymer ?
#
loop_
_entity_poly.entity_id
_entity_poly.type
_entity_poly.pdbx_seq_one_letter_code
_entity_poly.pdbx_strand_id
1 'polypeptide(L)'
;MADVAETMPQFSADELSKAMDGVDAALDDIAGKVTCRYCNLFVDPMESVQKGANSFTCKECKRVDMILYRNLGERPSELTTMSLRDQREFWQRSHSMDDADGQGKWKLIRAALVEVRAKEVQRREIKSVGGAYLPLAVHMAQGWTKEQVESYQDYEEHPAPIGRLWRVPVKSVSVEDIKSSIEKELLTRERTFKKKRQAVDKSKASGSKKSPAQDAEPVTSSQKSAEVCVIIPTDSEEEPVKITKTAGAKSAKQEAREKAAMEKKQARENEKAMKSAHTLASKSLGPLSSLVNNLKAATAAIEKKGKDKFHDELADAVAEALEKMEKWQAECTSVVHKVQNKQNFDGHEVLSFNKAHFMTETKAAQALMADFRVQVRNVNEQNAAAKLRPKACAKKRAQK
;
A
#
# COMPACT_ATOMS: atom_id res chain seq x y z
N MET A 1 32.78 34.52 -4.41
CA MET A 1 31.58 34.63 -5.27
C MET A 1 31.93 33.93 -6.56
N ALA A 2 31.45 32.70 -6.74
CA ALA A 2 31.71 31.90 -7.93
C ALA A 2 30.50 32.03 -8.85
N ASP A 3 30.71 32.58 -10.03
CA ASP A 3 29.72 32.67 -11.11
C ASP A 3 29.31 31.26 -11.55
N VAL A 4 28.09 30.87 -11.17
CA VAL A 4 27.43 29.69 -11.75
C VAL A 4 26.75 30.17 -13.03
N ALA A 5 27.49 30.12 -14.13
CA ALA A 5 26.91 30.32 -15.46
C ALA A 5 25.98 29.14 -15.77
N GLU A 6 24.69 29.32 -15.47
CA GLU A 6 23.61 28.40 -15.83
C GLU A 6 23.55 28.27 -17.35
N THR A 7 24.05 27.15 -17.86
CA THR A 7 23.98 26.78 -19.27
C THR A 7 22.56 26.34 -19.55
N MET A 8 21.73 27.23 -20.11
CA MET A 8 20.40 26.86 -20.56
C MET A 8 20.50 25.80 -21.67
N PRO A 9 19.75 24.69 -21.58
CA PRO A 9 19.76 23.67 -22.63
C PRO A 9 19.25 24.29 -23.94
N GLN A 10 20.13 24.35 -24.94
CA GLN A 10 19.76 24.73 -26.30
C GLN A 10 19.04 23.55 -26.95
N PHE A 11 17.71 23.63 -27.07
CA PHE A 11 16.94 22.69 -27.87
C PHE A 11 17.22 22.95 -29.36
N SER A 12 17.46 21.89 -30.11
CA SER A 12 17.64 21.96 -31.56
C SER A 12 16.31 22.34 -32.26
N ALA A 13 16.40 22.97 -33.43
CA ALA A 13 15.20 23.32 -34.22
C ALA A 13 14.37 22.07 -34.58
N ASP A 14 15.02 20.93 -34.79
CA ASP A 14 14.37 19.64 -35.06
C ASP A 14 13.58 19.10 -33.85
N GLU A 15 14.07 19.32 -32.63
CA GLU A 15 13.35 18.96 -31.40
C GLU A 15 12.12 19.84 -31.18
N LEU A 16 12.22 21.13 -31.48
CA LEU A 16 11.09 22.05 -31.39
C LEU A 16 10.01 21.71 -32.44
N SER A 17 10.41 21.41 -33.67
CA SER A 17 9.49 20.99 -34.76
C SER A 17 8.75 19.71 -34.38
N LYS A 18 9.46 18.68 -33.90
CA LYS A 18 8.84 17.42 -33.42
C LYS A 18 7.91 17.64 -32.22
N ALA A 19 8.25 18.57 -31.34
CA ALA A 19 7.39 18.90 -30.20
C ALA A 19 6.08 19.58 -30.67
N MET A 20 6.15 20.45 -31.69
CA MET A 20 4.96 21.10 -32.25
C MET A 20 4.03 20.12 -32.97
N ASP A 21 4.58 19.22 -33.80
CA ASP A 21 3.78 18.18 -34.46
C ASP A 21 3.05 17.27 -33.44
N GLY A 22 3.68 17.02 -32.29
CA GLY A 22 3.07 16.26 -31.19
C GLY A 22 1.93 17.01 -30.48
N VAL A 23 1.95 18.35 -30.48
CA VAL A 23 0.88 19.18 -29.90
C VAL A 23 -0.35 19.20 -30.81
N ASP A 24 -0.17 19.36 -32.12
CA ASP A 24 -1.30 19.39 -33.06
C ASP A 24 -2.04 18.04 -33.09
N ALA A 25 -1.30 16.92 -33.11
CA ALA A 25 -1.90 15.59 -32.99
C ALA A 25 -2.67 15.39 -31.67
N ALA A 26 -2.19 15.98 -30.56
CA ALA A 26 -2.88 15.93 -29.28
C ALA A 26 -4.13 16.84 -29.25
N LEU A 27 -4.09 17.99 -29.92
CA LEU A 27 -5.25 18.88 -30.05
C LEU A 27 -6.36 18.26 -30.90
N ASP A 28 -6.00 17.59 -32.00
CA ASP A 28 -6.94 16.84 -32.84
C ASP A 28 -7.55 15.65 -32.08
N ASP A 29 -6.78 14.96 -31.24
CA ASP A 29 -7.31 13.90 -30.38
C ASP A 29 -8.27 14.43 -29.29
N ILE A 30 -8.12 15.68 -28.87
CA ILE A 30 -9.04 16.34 -27.92
C ILE A 30 -10.28 16.88 -28.65
N ALA A 31 -10.17 17.20 -29.94
CA ALA A 31 -11.26 17.75 -30.74
C ALA A 31 -12.44 16.76 -30.80
N GLY A 32 -13.56 17.15 -30.18
CA GLY A 32 -14.76 16.31 -30.10
C GLY A 32 -14.88 15.46 -28.83
N LYS A 33 -13.87 15.42 -27.96
CA LYS A 33 -13.97 14.78 -26.64
C LYS A 33 -14.60 15.72 -25.62
N VAL A 34 -15.27 15.14 -24.63
CA VAL A 34 -15.84 15.87 -23.47
C VAL A 34 -15.03 15.58 -22.21
N THR A 35 -15.00 16.53 -21.28
CA THR A 35 -14.30 16.34 -20.00
C THR A 35 -15.20 15.69 -18.96
N CYS A 36 -14.70 14.64 -18.31
CA CYS A 36 -15.44 14.03 -17.20
C CYS A 36 -15.40 14.93 -15.95
N ARG A 37 -16.56 15.21 -15.35
CA ARG A 37 -16.71 16.02 -14.13
C ARG A 37 -15.88 15.53 -12.92
N TYR A 38 -15.60 14.24 -12.82
CA TYR A 38 -14.94 13.65 -11.65
C TYR A 38 -13.42 13.52 -11.83
N CYS A 39 -12.97 12.82 -12.88
CA CYS A 39 -11.54 12.60 -13.11
C CYS A 39 -10.89 13.69 -14.00
N ASN A 40 -11.69 14.55 -14.65
CA ASN A 40 -11.23 15.58 -15.57
C ASN A 40 -10.38 15.06 -16.74
N LEU A 41 -10.57 13.78 -17.11
CA LEU A 41 -10.01 13.19 -18.31
C LEU A 41 -10.94 13.48 -19.50
N PHE A 42 -10.35 13.65 -20.68
CA PHE A 42 -11.08 13.72 -21.94
C PHE A 42 -11.58 12.32 -22.30
N VAL A 43 -12.87 12.22 -22.56
CA VAL A 43 -13.55 10.98 -22.92
C VAL A 43 -14.45 11.21 -24.12
N ASP A 44 -14.66 10.16 -24.90
CA ASP A 44 -15.62 10.20 -25.98
C ASP A 44 -17.04 10.47 -25.41
N PRO A 45 -17.80 11.42 -25.99
CA PRO A 45 -19.19 11.66 -25.59
C PRO A 45 -20.02 10.38 -25.54
N MET A 46 -19.82 9.43 -26.46
CA MET A 46 -20.52 8.14 -26.51
C MET A 46 -20.16 7.20 -25.35
N GLU A 47 -18.97 7.39 -24.76
CA GLU A 47 -18.50 6.64 -23.59
C GLU A 47 -18.79 7.32 -22.25
N SER A 48 -19.52 8.42 -22.31
CA SER A 48 -19.88 9.21 -21.15
C SER A 48 -21.39 9.23 -20.91
N VAL A 49 -21.78 9.42 -19.66
CA VAL A 49 -23.17 9.64 -19.27
C VAL A 49 -23.34 11.13 -19.03
N GLN A 50 -24.18 11.76 -19.83
CA GLN A 50 -24.56 13.16 -19.66
C GLN A 50 -25.56 13.28 -18.50
N LYS A 51 -25.22 14.11 -17.50
CA LYS A 51 -26.10 14.48 -16.39
C LYS A 51 -26.32 16.00 -16.43
N GLY A 52 -27.33 16.42 -17.17
CA GLY A 52 -27.64 17.84 -17.42
C GLY A 52 -26.88 18.41 -18.62
N ALA A 53 -27.14 19.67 -18.97
CA ALA A 53 -26.68 20.25 -20.25
C ALA A 53 -25.17 20.12 -20.49
N ASN A 54 -24.33 20.40 -19.48
CA ASN A 54 -22.88 20.51 -19.66
C ASN A 54 -22.06 19.66 -18.67
N SER A 55 -22.59 18.54 -18.17
CA SER A 55 -21.88 17.71 -17.18
C SER A 55 -21.83 16.25 -17.61
N PHE A 56 -20.66 15.83 -18.09
CA PHE A 56 -20.40 14.45 -18.51
C PHE A 56 -19.69 13.65 -17.42
N THR A 57 -20.05 12.38 -17.27
CA THR A 57 -19.41 11.42 -16.36
C THR A 57 -18.95 10.21 -17.16
N CYS A 58 -17.65 9.90 -17.18
CA CYS A 58 -17.18 8.70 -17.88
C CYS A 58 -17.71 7.42 -17.23
N LYS A 59 -17.79 6.34 -18.01
CA LYS A 59 -18.23 5.01 -17.56
C LYS A 59 -17.46 4.53 -16.32
N GLU A 60 -16.15 4.76 -16.26
CA GLU A 60 -15.33 4.30 -15.13
C GLU A 60 -15.60 5.06 -13.84
N CYS A 61 -15.67 6.39 -13.89
CA CYS A 61 -16.08 7.16 -12.70
C CYS A 61 -17.50 6.78 -12.27
N LYS A 62 -18.41 6.51 -13.21
CA LYS A 62 -19.76 6.04 -12.89
C LYS A 62 -19.73 4.67 -12.22
N ARG A 63 -18.87 3.75 -12.67
CA ARG A 63 -18.69 2.42 -12.05
C ARG A 63 -18.16 2.53 -10.62
N VAL A 64 -17.13 3.34 -10.40
CA VAL A 64 -16.56 3.59 -9.07
C VAL A 64 -17.60 4.23 -8.13
N ASP A 65 -18.38 5.19 -8.62
CA ASP A 65 -19.50 5.81 -7.89
C ASP A 65 -20.56 4.77 -7.45
N MET A 66 -20.92 3.85 -8.34
CA MET A 66 -21.83 2.74 -8.01
C MET A 66 -21.23 1.78 -6.99
N ILE A 67 -19.92 1.51 -7.04
CA ILE A 67 -19.24 0.67 -6.05
C ILE A 67 -19.22 1.34 -4.67
N LEU A 68 -18.96 2.65 -4.61
CA LEU A 68 -19.04 3.43 -3.38
C LEU A 68 -20.46 3.35 -2.79
N TYR A 69 -21.47 3.63 -3.60
CA TYR A 69 -22.87 3.55 -3.18
C TYR A 69 -23.25 2.15 -2.67
N ARG A 70 -22.83 1.08 -3.36
CA ARG A 70 -23.15 -0.30 -2.96
C ARG A 70 -22.53 -0.70 -1.62
N ASN A 71 -21.37 -0.16 -1.26
CA ASN A 71 -20.64 -0.54 -0.05
C ASN A 71 -20.87 0.41 1.14
N LEU A 72 -21.04 1.71 0.87
CA LEU A 72 -21.16 2.75 1.88
C LEU A 72 -22.58 3.33 1.98
N GLY A 73 -23.45 3.04 1.01
CA GLY A 73 -24.83 3.53 0.94
C GLY A 73 -24.99 4.89 0.31
N GLU A 74 -23.96 5.72 0.39
CA GLU A 74 -23.90 7.05 -0.22
C GLU A 74 -22.46 7.36 -0.62
N ARG A 75 -22.29 8.46 -1.36
CA ARG A 75 -20.95 8.98 -1.61
C ARG A 75 -20.40 9.54 -0.29
N PRO A 76 -19.16 9.20 0.11
CA PRO A 76 -18.53 9.79 1.27
C PRO A 76 -18.60 11.32 1.20
N SER A 77 -19.22 11.95 2.21
CA SER A 77 -19.30 13.41 2.30
C SER A 77 -17.91 14.04 2.26
N GLU A 78 -16.93 13.34 2.86
CA GLU A 78 -15.54 13.74 2.93
C GLU A 78 -14.99 13.95 1.54
N LEU A 79 -15.22 13.00 0.62
CA LEU A 79 -14.78 13.09 -0.78
C LEU A 79 -15.34 14.35 -1.45
N THR A 80 -16.56 14.77 -1.11
CA THR A 80 -17.16 15.99 -1.66
C THR A 80 -16.56 17.26 -1.07
N THR A 81 -16.15 17.21 0.20
CA THR A 81 -15.51 18.34 0.92
C THR A 81 -14.01 18.47 0.66
N MET A 82 -13.35 17.47 0.07
CA MET A 82 -11.93 17.55 -0.26
C MET A 82 -11.66 18.60 -1.34
N SER A 83 -10.40 19.02 -1.49
CA SER A 83 -10.01 19.89 -2.60
C SER A 83 -10.31 19.22 -3.96
N LEU A 84 -10.65 20.01 -4.98
CA LEU A 84 -10.90 19.50 -6.34
C LEU A 84 -9.69 18.74 -6.93
N ARG A 85 -8.49 19.05 -6.45
CA ARG A 85 -7.26 18.32 -6.83
C ARG A 85 -7.29 16.89 -6.27
N ASP A 86 -7.62 16.74 -5.00
CA ASP A 86 -7.65 15.44 -4.33
C ASP A 86 -8.80 14.58 -4.82
N GLN A 87 -9.96 15.20 -5.06
CA GLN A 87 -11.08 14.52 -5.71
C GLN A 87 -10.65 13.93 -7.05
N ARG A 88 -9.99 14.74 -7.90
CA ARG A 88 -9.47 14.28 -9.20
C ARG A 88 -8.45 13.15 -9.04
N GLU A 89 -7.50 13.29 -8.12
CA GLU A 89 -6.49 12.25 -7.83
C GLU A 89 -7.15 10.92 -7.46
N PHE A 90 -8.17 10.94 -6.59
CA PHE A 90 -8.93 9.74 -6.23
C PHE A 90 -9.59 9.08 -7.44
N TRP A 91 -10.29 9.86 -8.27
CA TRP A 91 -11.00 9.31 -9.42
C TRP A 91 -10.06 8.79 -10.50
N GLN A 92 -8.97 9.50 -10.78
CA GLN A 92 -7.94 9.06 -11.73
C GLN A 92 -7.23 7.78 -11.24
N ARG A 93 -6.86 7.72 -9.95
CA ARG A 93 -6.24 6.52 -9.36
C ARG A 93 -7.19 5.33 -9.38
N SER A 94 -8.48 5.55 -9.15
CA SER A 94 -9.50 4.49 -9.22
C SER A 94 -9.70 3.97 -10.65
N HIS A 95 -9.46 4.81 -11.67
CA HIS A 95 -9.50 4.41 -13.09
C HIS A 95 -8.37 3.45 -13.45
N SER A 96 -7.18 3.62 -12.86
CA SER A 96 -6.03 2.74 -13.11
C SER A 96 -6.16 1.33 -12.51
N MET A 97 -7.28 1.01 -11.85
CA MET A 97 -7.49 -0.22 -11.08
C MET A 97 -8.45 -1.20 -11.78
N ASP A 98 -8.42 -1.24 -13.12
CA ASP A 98 -9.43 -1.95 -13.91
C ASP A 98 -9.35 -3.48 -13.88
N ASP A 99 -8.18 -4.06 -13.56
CA ASP A 99 -7.94 -5.51 -13.62
C ASP A 99 -8.62 -6.34 -12.51
N ALA A 100 -9.31 -5.71 -11.56
CA ALA A 100 -9.90 -6.41 -10.42
C ALA A 100 -11.42 -6.49 -10.53
N ASP A 101 -11.97 -7.71 -10.40
CA ASP A 101 -13.42 -7.92 -10.37
C ASP A 101 -14.03 -7.89 -8.96
N GLY A 102 -15.28 -7.43 -8.90
CA GLY A 102 -16.17 -7.59 -7.74
C GLY A 102 -15.63 -7.03 -6.42
N GLN A 103 -15.34 -7.93 -5.46
CA GLN A 103 -14.83 -7.58 -4.13
C GLN A 103 -13.37 -7.09 -4.15
N GLY A 104 -12.57 -7.51 -5.14
CA GLY A 104 -11.21 -7.02 -5.32
C GLY A 104 -11.18 -5.53 -5.62
N LYS A 105 -12.05 -5.10 -6.56
CA LYS A 105 -12.19 -3.69 -6.96
C LYS A 105 -12.55 -2.79 -5.77
N TRP A 106 -13.44 -3.26 -4.87
CA TRP A 106 -13.78 -2.49 -3.66
C TRP A 106 -12.58 -2.26 -2.76
N LYS A 107 -11.75 -3.29 -2.50
CA LYS A 107 -10.57 -3.16 -1.64
C LYS A 107 -9.59 -2.13 -2.21
N LEU A 108 -9.41 -2.11 -3.53
CA LEU A 108 -8.54 -1.16 -4.20
C LEU A 108 -9.09 0.27 -4.15
N ILE A 109 -10.37 0.47 -4.48
CA ILE A 109 -11.04 1.77 -4.37
C ILE A 109 -10.99 2.29 -2.94
N ARG A 110 -11.23 1.43 -1.95
CA ARG A 110 -11.13 1.79 -0.55
C ARG A 110 -9.71 2.19 -0.16
N ALA A 111 -8.69 1.46 -0.60
CA ALA A 111 -7.30 1.81 -0.34
C ALA A 111 -6.93 3.18 -0.96
N ALA A 112 -7.38 3.44 -2.19
CA ALA A 112 -7.20 4.74 -2.84
C ALA A 112 -7.87 5.88 -2.05
N LEU A 113 -9.10 5.65 -1.57
CA LEU A 113 -9.83 6.63 -0.74
C LEU A 113 -9.10 6.93 0.57
N VAL A 114 -8.60 5.89 1.26
CA VAL A 114 -7.82 6.02 2.49
C VAL A 114 -6.54 6.83 2.22
N GLU A 115 -5.83 6.52 1.14
CA GLU A 115 -4.56 7.18 0.80
C GLU A 115 -4.77 8.68 0.52
N VAL A 116 -5.73 9.02 -0.35
CA VAL A 116 -6.01 10.40 -0.73
C VAL A 116 -6.51 11.21 0.47
N ARG A 117 -7.39 10.63 1.30
CA ARG A 117 -7.86 11.27 2.52
C ARG A 117 -6.75 11.43 3.56
N ALA A 118 -5.87 10.44 3.69
CA ALA A 118 -4.73 10.56 4.60
C ALA A 118 -3.78 11.68 4.18
N LYS A 119 -3.49 11.82 2.87
CA LYS A 119 -2.70 12.97 2.35
C LYS A 119 -3.37 14.30 2.64
N GLU A 120 -4.69 14.35 2.53
CA GLU A 120 -5.46 15.57 2.73
C GLU A 120 -5.53 15.99 4.21
N VAL A 121 -5.82 15.05 5.11
CA VAL A 121 -5.74 15.26 6.56
C VAL A 121 -4.32 15.63 6.96
N GLN A 122 -3.30 14.92 6.44
CA GLN A 122 -1.91 15.25 6.68
C GLN A 122 -1.64 16.70 6.26
N ARG A 123 -2.02 17.15 5.06
CA ARG A 123 -1.83 18.55 4.62
C ARG A 123 -2.60 19.56 5.47
N ARG A 124 -3.84 19.25 5.91
CA ARG A 124 -4.59 20.11 6.84
C ARG A 124 -3.86 20.23 8.17
N GLU A 125 -3.40 19.12 8.73
CA GLU A 125 -2.65 19.09 9.97
C GLU A 125 -1.25 19.71 9.82
N ILE A 126 -0.65 19.76 8.61
CA ILE A 126 0.62 20.50 8.39
C ILE A 126 0.45 21.96 8.78
N LYS A 127 -0.78 22.49 8.73
CA LYS A 127 -1.09 23.86 9.11
C LYS A 127 -1.39 24.06 10.60
N SER A 128 -1.44 22.99 11.39
CA SER A 128 -1.67 23.03 12.84
C SER A 128 -0.38 22.65 13.56
N VAL A 129 0.56 23.60 13.67
CA VAL A 129 1.88 23.31 14.23
C VAL A 129 1.99 23.75 15.68
N GLY A 130 2.45 22.83 16.52
CA GLY A 130 2.95 23.12 17.85
C GLY A 130 4.06 22.15 18.23
N GLY A 131 5.19 22.66 18.72
CA GLY A 131 6.28 21.85 19.29
C GLY A 131 6.33 21.92 20.82
N ALA A 132 7.27 21.20 21.42
CA ALA A 132 7.61 21.34 22.84
C ALA A 132 8.65 22.46 23.03
N TYR A 133 8.60 23.14 24.17
CA TYR A 133 9.65 24.07 24.61
C TYR A 133 10.86 23.24 25.06
N LEU A 134 11.98 23.33 24.33
CA LEU A 134 13.21 22.61 24.61
C LEU A 134 14.42 23.57 24.62
N PRO A 135 15.50 23.27 25.37
CA PRO A 135 16.71 24.08 25.35
C PRO A 135 17.35 24.09 23.95
N LEU A 136 18.07 25.17 23.62
CA LEU A 136 18.75 25.33 22.33
C LEU A 136 19.65 24.14 21.99
N ALA A 137 20.38 23.60 22.97
CA ALA A 137 21.26 22.47 22.79
C ALA A 137 20.52 21.21 22.28
N VAL A 138 19.26 21.00 22.69
CA VAL A 138 18.45 19.86 22.25
C VAL A 138 18.02 20.03 20.80
N HIS A 139 17.61 21.23 20.40
CA HIS A 139 17.29 21.53 19.00
C HIS A 139 18.52 21.42 18.09
N MET A 140 19.69 21.88 18.56
CA MET A 140 20.95 21.72 17.84
C MET A 140 21.34 20.25 17.67
N ALA A 141 21.14 19.42 18.70
CA ALA A 141 21.37 17.97 18.60
C ALA A 141 20.39 17.27 17.63
N GLN A 142 19.19 17.85 17.43
CA GLN A 142 18.21 17.41 16.43
C GLN A 142 18.52 17.90 15.00
N GLY A 143 19.61 18.64 14.80
CA GLY A 143 20.06 19.11 13.49
C GLY A 143 19.56 20.50 13.09
N TRP A 144 18.90 21.23 13.99
CA TRP A 144 18.50 22.62 13.75
C TRP A 144 19.66 23.57 13.98
N THR A 145 19.78 24.61 13.15
CA THR A 145 20.78 25.66 13.38
C THR A 145 20.28 26.64 14.45
N LYS A 146 21.22 27.24 15.21
CA LYS A 146 20.90 28.22 16.26
C LYS A 146 20.04 29.37 15.73
N GLU A 147 20.41 29.90 14.57
CA GLU A 147 19.71 31.02 13.90
C GLU A 147 18.26 30.65 13.55
N GLN A 148 18.02 29.42 13.06
CA GLN A 148 16.68 28.93 12.77
C GLN A 148 15.83 28.88 14.03
N VAL A 149 16.35 28.32 15.12
CA VAL A 149 15.60 28.18 16.38
C VAL A 149 15.26 29.54 16.98
N GLU A 150 16.20 30.49 16.99
CA GLU A 150 16.00 31.85 17.49
C GLU A 150 15.06 32.68 16.60
N SER A 151 14.96 32.37 15.30
CA SER A 151 14.07 33.09 14.37
C SER A 151 12.57 32.91 14.64
N TYR A 152 12.17 31.82 15.33
CA TYR A 152 10.76 31.52 15.59
C TYR A 152 10.12 32.41 16.65
N GLN A 153 10.92 33.14 17.45
CA GLN A 153 10.48 34.06 18.52
C GLN A 153 9.49 33.48 19.56
N ASP A 154 9.25 32.18 19.56
CA ASP A 154 8.38 31.45 20.50
C ASP A 154 9.27 30.81 21.58
N TYR A 155 9.41 31.47 22.73
CA TYR A 155 10.27 31.03 23.85
C TYR A 155 9.62 31.26 25.22
N GLU A 156 10.01 30.41 26.18
CA GLU A 156 9.67 30.51 27.60
C GLU A 156 10.94 30.63 28.44
N GLU A 157 10.89 31.44 29.49
CA GLU A 157 12.03 31.65 30.39
C GLU A 157 11.83 30.83 31.66
N HIS A 158 12.66 29.80 31.85
CA HIS A 158 12.59 28.89 32.98
C HIS A 158 13.65 29.27 34.03
N PRO A 159 13.37 29.16 35.34
CA PRO A 159 14.35 29.42 36.38
C PRO A 159 15.63 28.61 36.19
N ALA A 160 16.77 29.21 36.60
CA ALA A 160 18.09 28.58 36.55
C ALA A 160 18.06 27.21 37.24
N PRO A 161 18.72 26.17 36.69
CA PRO A 161 19.78 26.22 35.67
C PRO A 161 19.33 26.07 34.21
N ILE A 162 18.03 25.91 33.94
CA ILE A 162 17.52 25.50 32.63
C ILE A 162 17.56 26.65 31.62
N GLY A 163 17.23 27.88 32.06
CA GLY A 163 17.28 29.07 31.22
C GLY A 163 16.16 29.12 30.17
N ARG A 164 16.47 29.73 29.02
CA ARG A 164 15.51 29.94 27.94
C ARG A 164 15.22 28.63 27.20
N LEU A 165 13.94 28.35 26.95
CA LEU A 165 13.45 27.23 26.17
C LEU A 165 12.79 27.74 24.91
N TRP A 166 13.07 27.12 23.76
CA TRP A 166 12.52 27.51 22.47
C TRP A 166 11.54 26.46 21.98
N ARG A 167 10.45 26.92 21.37
CA ARG A 167 9.47 26.06 20.73
C ARG A 167 9.64 26.12 19.22
N VAL A 168 10.34 25.12 18.69
CA VAL A 168 10.41 24.91 17.25
C VAL A 168 9.10 24.23 16.83
N PRO A 169 8.38 24.74 15.83
CA PRO A 169 7.18 24.12 15.30
C PRO A 169 7.52 22.79 14.60
N VAL A 170 7.62 21.71 15.38
CA VAL A 170 7.87 20.35 14.89
C VAL A 170 6.55 19.66 14.62
N LYS A 171 6.34 19.25 13.37
CA LYS A 171 5.11 18.58 12.97
C LYS A 171 5.28 17.05 13.02
N SER A 172 5.00 16.42 14.15
CA SER A 172 4.87 14.95 14.20
C SER A 172 3.44 14.55 13.88
N VAL A 173 3.20 14.07 12.66
CA VAL A 173 1.94 13.42 12.30
C VAL A 173 2.27 12.01 11.84
N SER A 174 1.88 11.02 12.64
CA SER A 174 1.94 9.61 12.27
C SER A 174 0.90 9.35 11.18
N VAL A 175 1.39 9.20 9.95
CA VAL A 175 0.55 8.91 8.78
C VAL A 175 -0.19 7.58 8.98
N GLU A 176 0.39 6.66 9.74
CA GLU A 176 -0.19 5.37 10.13
C GLU A 176 -1.45 5.55 10.98
N ASP A 177 -1.45 6.46 11.95
CA ASP A 177 -2.61 6.67 12.83
C ASP A 177 -3.76 7.34 12.08
N ILE A 178 -3.46 8.29 11.19
CA ILE A 178 -4.46 8.89 10.29
C ILE A 178 -5.09 7.80 9.42
N LYS A 179 -4.27 6.98 8.75
CA LYS A 179 -4.77 5.89 7.90
C LYS A 179 -5.63 4.91 8.70
N SER A 180 -5.16 4.50 9.88
CA SER A 180 -5.88 3.59 10.78
C SER A 180 -7.23 4.17 11.23
N SER A 181 -7.26 5.46 11.57
CA SER A 181 -8.50 6.17 11.93
C SER A 181 -9.50 6.19 10.77
N ILE A 182 -9.05 6.59 9.58
CA ILE A 182 -9.87 6.61 8.37
C ILE A 182 -10.39 5.21 8.01
N GLU A 183 -9.56 4.18 8.12
CA GLU A 183 -9.96 2.80 7.86
C GLU A 183 -11.02 2.28 8.84
N LYS A 184 -10.89 2.59 10.14
CA LYS A 184 -11.89 2.25 11.17
C LYS A 184 -13.23 2.92 10.88
N GLU A 185 -13.20 4.18 10.46
CA GLU A 185 -14.41 4.92 10.09
C GLU A 185 -15.12 4.27 8.89
N LEU A 186 -14.37 4.00 7.81
CA LEU A 186 -14.92 3.34 6.61
C LEU A 186 -15.48 1.95 6.93
N LEU A 187 -14.79 1.15 7.75
CA LEU A 187 -15.30 -0.15 8.21
C LEU A 187 -16.61 -0.04 8.99
N THR A 188 -16.72 0.99 9.82
CA THR A 188 -17.92 1.22 10.61
C THR A 188 -19.09 1.56 9.70
N ARG A 189 -18.90 2.45 8.72
CA ARG A 189 -19.92 2.77 7.70
C ARG A 189 -20.32 1.57 6.85
N GLU A 190 -19.36 0.78 6.38
CA GLU A 190 -19.65 -0.45 5.64
C GLU A 190 -20.53 -1.42 6.47
N ARG A 191 -20.23 -1.58 7.76
CA ARG A 191 -20.99 -2.47 8.65
C ARG A 191 -22.39 -1.93 8.93
N THR A 192 -22.55 -0.64 9.18
CA THR A 192 -23.86 -0.04 9.45
C THR A 192 -24.75 -0.10 8.22
N PHE A 193 -24.20 0.17 7.03
CA PHE A 193 -24.96 0.08 5.78
C PHE A 193 -25.38 -1.36 5.46
N LYS A 194 -24.48 -2.34 5.59
CA LYS A 194 -24.83 -3.76 5.41
C LYS A 194 -25.94 -4.22 6.36
N LYS A 195 -25.89 -3.79 7.62
CA LYS A 195 -26.96 -4.08 8.60
C LYS A 195 -28.30 -3.45 8.19
N LYS A 196 -28.31 -2.18 7.78
CA LYS A 196 -29.51 -1.49 7.29
C LYS A 196 -30.12 -2.21 6.08
N ARG A 197 -29.30 -2.60 5.12
CA ARG A 197 -29.76 -3.33 3.92
C ARG A 197 -30.39 -4.69 4.28
N GLN A 198 -29.76 -5.45 5.15
CA GLN A 198 -30.30 -6.74 5.62
C GLN A 198 -31.61 -6.59 6.41
N ALA A 199 -31.80 -5.47 7.13
CA ALA A 199 -33.05 -5.20 7.83
C ALA A 199 -34.20 -4.93 6.85
N VAL A 200 -33.96 -4.13 5.80
CA VAL A 200 -34.96 -3.83 4.75
C VAL A 200 -35.39 -5.09 4.01
N ASP A 201 -34.44 -5.95 3.65
CA ASP A 201 -34.72 -7.21 2.95
C ASP A 201 -35.55 -8.17 3.82
N LYS A 202 -35.32 -8.19 5.14
CA LYS A 202 -36.12 -8.99 6.09
C LYS A 202 -37.54 -8.45 6.26
N SER A 203 -37.73 -7.14 6.34
CA SER A 203 -39.06 -6.53 6.43
C SER A 203 -39.89 -6.71 5.16
N LYS A 204 -39.26 -6.83 3.99
CA LYS A 204 -39.96 -7.09 2.72
C LYS A 204 -40.36 -8.56 2.56
N ALA A 205 -39.61 -9.49 3.16
CA ALA A 205 -39.93 -10.92 3.15
C ALA A 205 -41.06 -11.32 4.12
N SER A 206 -41.30 -10.56 5.20
CA SER A 206 -42.38 -10.83 6.15
C SER A 206 -43.72 -10.14 5.83
N GLY A 207 -43.77 -9.26 4.83
CA GLY A 207 -44.97 -8.48 4.46
C GLY A 207 -45.88 -9.13 3.42
N SER A 208 -45.55 -10.31 2.88
CA SER A 208 -46.34 -10.94 1.81
C SER A 208 -47.43 -11.86 2.38
N LYS A 209 -48.43 -11.28 3.05
CA LYS A 209 -49.73 -11.93 3.29
C LYS A 209 -50.88 -10.91 3.10
N LYS A 210 -51.28 -10.78 1.83
CA LYS A 210 -52.64 -10.58 1.30
C LYS A 210 -53.52 -9.45 1.89
N SER A 211 -53.78 -8.43 1.08
CA SER A 211 -55.13 -7.90 0.77
C SER A 211 -55.11 -7.18 -0.59
N PRO A 212 -56.18 -7.28 -1.42
CA PRO A 212 -56.20 -6.75 -2.78
C PRO A 212 -56.79 -5.32 -2.87
N ALA A 213 -56.26 -4.59 -3.85
CA ALA A 213 -56.84 -3.54 -4.70
C ALA A 213 -57.90 -2.57 -4.15
N GLN A 214 -57.60 -1.27 -4.24
CA GLN A 214 -58.46 -0.31 -4.96
C GLN A 214 -57.65 0.94 -5.39
N ASP A 215 -57.97 1.38 -6.61
CA ASP A 215 -57.50 2.56 -7.33
C ASP A 215 -57.64 3.88 -6.58
N ALA A 216 -56.67 4.78 -6.72
CA ALA A 216 -56.85 6.22 -6.95
C ALA A 216 -55.51 6.94 -7.15
N GLU A 217 -55.55 7.95 -8.02
CA GLU A 217 -54.46 8.78 -8.59
C GLU A 217 -53.56 9.55 -7.60
N PRO A 218 -52.37 10.03 -8.03
CA PRO A 218 -51.48 10.82 -7.18
C PRO A 218 -51.77 12.32 -7.31
N VAL A 219 -52.25 12.93 -6.24
CA VAL A 219 -52.20 14.39 -6.04
C VAL A 219 -51.16 14.72 -4.98
N THR A 220 -50.19 15.52 -5.41
CA THR A 220 -49.27 16.37 -4.64
C THR A 220 -49.89 16.97 -3.36
N SER A 221 -49.16 16.97 -2.24
CA SER A 221 -48.91 18.18 -1.40
C SER A 221 -48.21 17.86 -0.06
N SER A 222 -47.10 18.56 0.15
CA SER A 222 -46.65 19.27 1.36
C SER A 222 -46.74 18.66 2.76
N GLN A 223 -45.54 18.62 3.38
CA GLN A 223 -45.18 19.05 4.74
C GLN A 223 -46.07 18.62 5.92
N LYS A 224 -45.47 17.88 6.86
CA LYS A 224 -45.52 18.27 8.28
C LYS A 224 -44.36 17.71 9.10
N SER A 225 -43.63 18.65 9.68
CA SER A 225 -42.63 18.53 10.73
C SER A 225 -43.19 17.82 11.96
N ALA A 226 -42.55 16.71 12.36
CA ALA A 226 -42.78 16.07 13.64
C ALA A 226 -41.79 16.61 14.67
N GLU A 227 -42.36 17.42 15.56
CA GLU A 227 -41.83 17.93 16.81
C GLU A 227 -41.47 16.75 17.74
N VAL A 228 -40.19 16.60 18.06
CA VAL A 228 -39.69 15.57 18.96
C VAL A 228 -39.84 16.06 20.39
N CYS A 229 -40.86 15.57 21.07
CA CYS A 229 -41.06 15.75 22.51
C CYS A 229 -40.05 14.84 23.25
N VAL A 230 -39.05 15.47 23.89
CA VAL A 230 -38.08 14.79 24.77
C VAL A 230 -38.75 14.64 26.14
N ILE A 231 -39.21 13.42 26.45
CA ILE A 231 -39.64 13.05 27.80
C ILE A 231 -38.42 12.49 28.53
N ILE A 232 -37.95 13.22 29.54
CA ILE A 232 -36.99 12.80 30.56
C ILE A 232 -37.78 12.11 31.67
N PRO A 233 -37.50 10.84 32.02
CA PRO A 233 -37.96 10.27 33.29
C PRO A 233 -36.84 10.35 34.32
N THR A 234 -37.00 11.26 35.27
CA THR A 234 -36.44 11.19 36.62
C THR A 234 -37.57 10.80 37.55
N ASP A 235 -37.46 9.70 38.31
CA ASP A 235 -37.30 9.75 39.77
C ASP A 235 -37.22 8.36 40.43
N SER A 236 -36.44 8.34 41.52
CA SER A 236 -36.58 7.62 42.80
C SER A 236 -36.94 6.13 42.94
N GLU A 237 -35.99 5.46 43.62
CA GLU A 237 -36.09 4.58 44.80
C GLU A 237 -37.22 3.52 44.91
N GLU A 238 -36.82 2.25 44.99
CA GLU A 238 -36.93 1.42 46.21
C GLU A 238 -36.40 -0.01 45.96
N GLU A 239 -35.63 -0.54 46.92
CA GLU A 239 -35.11 -1.91 46.94
C GLU A 239 -36.24 -2.95 47.14
N PRO A 240 -35.99 -4.22 46.76
CA PRO A 240 -35.89 -5.18 47.86
C PRO A 240 -34.77 -6.22 47.72
N VAL A 241 -34.03 -6.36 48.83
CA VAL A 241 -33.12 -7.45 49.18
C VAL A 241 -33.83 -8.81 49.13
N LYS A 242 -33.32 -9.77 48.35
CA LYS A 242 -33.53 -11.23 48.59
C LYS A 242 -32.30 -12.10 48.26
N ILE A 243 -31.68 -12.57 49.34
CA ILE A 243 -31.30 -13.96 49.64
C ILE A 243 -30.20 -14.63 48.78
N THR A 244 -29.08 -14.82 49.46
CA THR A 244 -27.93 -15.71 49.22
C THR A 244 -28.27 -17.19 48.99
N LYS A 245 -27.63 -17.82 47.98
CA LYS A 245 -27.23 -19.25 47.80
C LYS A 245 -27.07 -19.47 46.29
N THR A 246 -25.93 -19.76 45.66
CA THR A 246 -24.86 -20.74 45.94
C THR A 246 -23.61 -20.31 45.15
N ALA A 247 -22.49 -20.11 45.85
CA ALA A 247 -21.17 -19.90 45.26
C ALA A 247 -20.49 -21.27 45.10
N GLY A 248 -20.09 -21.65 43.89
CA GLY A 248 -19.29 -22.85 43.67
C GLY A 248 -19.26 -23.41 42.25
N ALA A 249 -20.35 -23.30 41.48
CA ALA A 249 -20.45 -23.99 40.18
C ALA A 249 -20.30 -23.10 38.93
N LYS A 250 -20.08 -21.78 39.08
CA LYS A 250 -19.99 -20.84 37.94
C LYS A 250 -18.58 -20.68 37.35
N SER A 251 -17.53 -21.12 38.05
CA SER A 251 -16.13 -20.93 37.60
C SER A 251 -15.77 -21.81 36.39
N ALA A 252 -16.10 -23.12 36.40
CA ALA A 252 -15.71 -24.03 35.31
C ALA A 252 -16.32 -23.68 33.94
N LYS A 253 -17.56 -23.16 33.92
CA LYS A 253 -18.24 -22.77 32.67
C LYS A 253 -17.68 -21.48 32.07
N GLN A 254 -17.15 -20.59 32.90
CA GLN A 254 -16.51 -19.35 32.45
C GLN A 254 -15.11 -19.63 31.88
N GLU A 255 -14.34 -20.48 32.56
CA GLU A 255 -12.99 -20.87 32.12
C GLU A 255 -13.01 -21.64 30.78
N ALA A 256 -13.97 -22.54 30.58
CA ALA A 256 -14.17 -23.23 29.30
C ALA A 256 -14.51 -22.27 28.15
N ARG A 257 -15.28 -21.20 28.42
CA ARG A 257 -15.62 -20.18 27.42
C ARG A 257 -14.43 -19.29 27.08
N GLU A 258 -13.61 -18.93 28.06
CA GLU A 258 -12.39 -18.14 27.85
C GLU A 258 -11.34 -18.95 27.06
N LYS A 259 -11.14 -20.23 27.39
CA LYS A 259 -10.24 -21.12 26.63
C LYS A 259 -10.68 -21.27 25.17
N ALA A 260 -11.97 -21.52 24.92
CA ALA A 260 -12.52 -21.61 23.57
C ALA A 260 -12.42 -20.26 22.80
N ALA A 261 -12.53 -19.12 23.49
CA ALA A 261 -12.36 -17.81 22.89
C ALA A 261 -10.90 -17.54 22.50
N MET A 262 -9.94 -17.92 23.35
CA MET A 262 -8.52 -17.81 23.06
C MET A 262 -8.09 -18.72 21.90
N GLU A 263 -8.54 -19.98 21.90
CA GLU A 263 -8.27 -20.92 20.81
C GLU A 263 -8.83 -20.41 19.47
N LYS A 264 -10.05 -19.86 19.47
CA LYS A 264 -10.65 -19.25 18.28
C LYS A 264 -9.92 -17.99 17.82
N LYS A 265 -9.37 -17.19 18.74
CA LYS A 265 -8.55 -16.03 18.42
C LYS A 265 -7.23 -16.47 17.77
N GLN A 266 -6.56 -17.44 18.38
CA GLN A 266 -5.31 -18.02 17.87
C GLN A 266 -5.50 -18.65 16.48
N ALA A 267 -6.59 -19.40 16.26
CA ALA A 267 -6.92 -19.95 14.95
C ALA A 267 -7.08 -18.87 13.86
N ARG A 268 -7.70 -17.74 14.19
CA ARG A 268 -7.84 -16.60 13.26
C ARG A 268 -6.53 -15.89 12.97
N GLU A 269 -5.66 -15.77 13.96
CA GLU A 269 -4.32 -15.19 13.80
C GLU A 269 -3.45 -16.10 12.94
N ASN A 270 -3.50 -17.42 13.18
CA ASN A 270 -2.83 -18.43 12.36
C ASN A 270 -3.33 -18.42 10.91
N GLU A 271 -4.66 -18.30 10.68
CA GLU A 271 -5.23 -18.21 9.33
C GLU A 271 -4.75 -16.94 8.58
N LYS A 272 -4.64 -15.80 9.27
CA LYS A 272 -4.11 -14.57 8.67
C LYS A 272 -2.62 -14.68 8.37
N ALA A 273 -1.84 -15.23 9.30
CA ALA A 273 -0.41 -15.48 9.11
C ALA A 273 -0.20 -16.40 7.90
N MET A 274 -0.98 -17.48 7.78
CA MET A 274 -0.94 -18.42 6.66
C MET A 274 -1.26 -17.76 5.32
N LYS A 275 -2.33 -16.94 5.23
CA LYS A 275 -2.64 -16.21 4.00
C LYS A 275 -1.53 -15.25 3.59
N SER A 276 -0.91 -14.58 4.56
CA SER A 276 0.20 -13.67 4.29
C SER A 276 1.47 -14.42 3.84
N ALA A 277 1.81 -15.53 4.49
CA ALA A 277 2.94 -16.39 4.13
C ALA A 277 2.75 -17.03 2.76
N HIS A 278 1.55 -17.54 2.45
CA HIS A 278 1.21 -18.07 1.13
C HIS A 278 1.37 -17.01 0.03
N THR A 279 0.87 -15.79 0.28
CA THR A 279 0.99 -14.69 -0.69
C THR A 279 2.45 -14.32 -0.93
N LEU A 280 3.27 -14.28 0.13
CA LEU A 280 4.70 -14.00 0.02
C LEU A 280 5.45 -15.13 -0.71
N ALA A 281 5.21 -16.39 -0.34
CA ALA A 281 5.82 -17.56 -0.96
C ALA A 281 5.50 -17.65 -2.45
N SER A 282 4.21 -17.55 -2.82
CA SER A 282 3.76 -17.64 -4.21
C SER A 282 4.38 -16.55 -5.10
N LYS A 283 4.50 -15.32 -4.59
CA LYS A 283 5.13 -14.21 -5.34
C LYS A 283 6.66 -14.34 -5.44
N SER A 284 7.29 -14.96 -4.44
CA SER A 284 8.75 -15.07 -4.36
C SER A 284 9.29 -16.27 -5.14
N LEU A 285 8.48 -17.31 -5.36
CA LEU A 285 8.91 -18.56 -5.96
C LEU A 285 9.45 -18.42 -7.39
N GLY A 286 8.80 -17.61 -8.24
CA GLY A 286 9.26 -17.37 -9.61
C GLY A 286 10.65 -16.73 -9.68
N PRO A 287 10.86 -15.56 -9.03
CA PRO A 287 12.18 -14.93 -8.94
C PRO A 287 13.25 -15.84 -8.32
N LEU A 288 12.92 -16.57 -7.24
CA LEU A 288 13.84 -17.52 -6.60
C LEU A 288 14.27 -18.64 -7.54
N SER A 289 13.33 -19.25 -8.26
CA SER A 289 13.62 -20.33 -9.20
C SER A 289 14.58 -19.89 -10.30
N SER A 290 14.36 -18.70 -10.88
CA SER A 290 15.27 -18.13 -11.87
C SER A 290 16.66 -17.87 -11.29
N LEU A 291 16.73 -17.28 -10.09
CA LEU A 291 17.98 -16.93 -9.44
C LEU A 291 18.79 -18.17 -9.04
N VAL A 292 18.16 -19.19 -8.46
CA VAL A 292 18.78 -20.48 -8.10
C VAL A 292 19.37 -21.15 -9.34
N ASN A 293 18.63 -21.20 -10.46
CA ASN A 293 19.13 -21.78 -11.71
C ASN A 293 20.37 -21.04 -12.24
N ASN A 294 20.38 -19.71 -12.13
CA ASN A 294 21.53 -18.89 -12.52
C ASN A 294 22.75 -19.15 -11.63
N LEU A 295 22.55 -19.25 -10.31
CA LEU A 295 23.62 -19.53 -9.33
C LEU A 295 24.17 -20.95 -9.52
N LYS A 296 23.33 -21.95 -9.82
CA LYS A 296 23.77 -23.30 -10.19
C LYS A 296 24.66 -23.29 -11.43
N ALA A 297 24.24 -22.57 -12.48
CA ALA A 297 25.03 -22.43 -13.69
C ALA A 297 26.37 -21.73 -13.43
N ALA A 298 26.40 -20.73 -12.55
CA ALA A 298 27.63 -20.06 -12.13
C ALA A 298 28.57 -21.03 -11.40
N THR A 299 28.05 -21.76 -10.42
CA THR A 299 28.80 -22.75 -9.63
C THR A 299 29.43 -23.82 -10.54
N ALA A 300 28.65 -24.40 -11.47
CA ALA A 300 29.15 -25.37 -12.44
C ALA A 300 30.22 -24.78 -13.39
N ALA A 301 30.10 -23.50 -13.73
CA ALA A 301 31.10 -22.82 -14.55
C ALA A 301 32.41 -22.54 -13.79
N ILE A 302 32.33 -22.27 -12.48
CA ILE A 302 33.49 -22.13 -11.59
C ILE A 302 34.21 -23.47 -11.48
N GLU A 303 33.48 -24.55 -11.19
CA GLU A 303 34.02 -25.91 -11.11
C GLU A 303 34.74 -26.32 -12.42
N LYS A 304 34.12 -26.04 -13.57
CA LYS A 304 34.68 -26.41 -14.88
C LYS A 304 35.94 -25.63 -15.25
N LYS A 305 36.04 -24.35 -14.86
CA LYS A 305 37.14 -23.46 -15.26
C LYS A 305 38.29 -23.45 -14.25
N GLY A 306 38.06 -23.96 -13.04
CA GLY A 306 38.98 -23.94 -11.91
C GLY A 306 38.76 -22.69 -11.04
N LYS A 307 38.78 -22.88 -9.71
CA LYS A 307 38.61 -21.79 -8.73
C LYS A 307 39.66 -20.70 -8.91
N ASP A 308 40.90 -21.07 -9.21
CA ASP A 308 42.04 -20.15 -9.42
C ASP A 308 41.82 -19.07 -10.50
N LYS A 309 40.86 -19.28 -11.41
CA LYS A 309 40.51 -18.30 -12.46
C LYS A 309 39.52 -17.25 -12.00
N PHE A 310 38.90 -17.44 -10.83
CA PHE A 310 38.00 -16.51 -10.19
C PHE A 310 38.63 -16.08 -8.86
N HIS A 311 38.21 -14.94 -8.33
CA HIS A 311 38.59 -14.60 -6.96
C HIS A 311 37.93 -15.61 -6.01
N ASP A 312 38.71 -16.21 -5.10
CA ASP A 312 38.20 -17.21 -4.15
C ASP A 312 36.97 -16.70 -3.37
N GLU A 313 37.00 -15.43 -2.96
CA GLU A 313 35.89 -14.74 -2.29
C GLU A 313 34.59 -14.74 -3.12
N LEU A 314 34.68 -14.60 -4.45
CA LEU A 314 33.51 -14.62 -5.32
C LEU A 314 32.93 -16.02 -5.46
N ALA A 315 33.78 -17.04 -5.52
CA ALA A 315 33.33 -18.42 -5.61
C ALA A 315 32.58 -18.84 -4.34
N ASP A 316 33.11 -18.47 -3.18
CA ASP A 316 32.49 -18.77 -1.88
C ASP A 316 31.20 -17.96 -1.69
N ALA A 317 31.18 -16.68 -2.08
CA ALA A 317 29.97 -15.86 -2.03
C ALA A 317 28.84 -16.38 -2.94
N VAL A 318 29.18 -16.89 -4.14
CA VAL A 318 28.19 -17.51 -5.04
C VAL A 318 27.64 -18.81 -4.44
N ALA A 319 28.48 -19.61 -3.79
CA ALA A 319 28.07 -20.85 -3.13
C ALA A 319 27.16 -20.59 -1.92
N GLU A 320 27.51 -19.63 -1.06
CA GLU A 320 26.69 -19.23 0.10
C GLU A 320 25.34 -18.67 -0.35
N ALA A 321 25.34 -17.81 -1.38
CA ALA A 321 24.12 -17.28 -1.95
C ALA A 321 23.23 -18.40 -2.55
N LEU A 322 23.82 -19.41 -3.19
CA LEU A 322 23.08 -20.55 -3.71
C LEU A 322 22.39 -21.33 -2.59
N GLU A 323 23.12 -21.72 -1.55
CA GLU A 323 22.57 -22.48 -0.41
C GLU A 323 21.41 -21.74 0.25
N LYS A 324 21.58 -20.43 0.50
CA LYS A 324 20.56 -19.57 1.09
C LYS A 324 19.29 -19.49 0.21
N MET A 325 19.46 -19.28 -1.09
CA MET A 325 18.34 -19.16 -2.03
C MET A 325 17.61 -20.49 -2.25
N GLU A 326 18.32 -21.62 -2.24
CA GLU A 326 17.72 -22.96 -2.29
C GLU A 326 16.88 -23.25 -1.05
N LYS A 327 17.39 -22.92 0.14
CA LYS A 327 16.62 -23.04 1.39
C LYS A 327 15.31 -22.25 1.32
N TRP A 328 15.38 -20.99 0.88
CA TRP A 328 14.18 -20.15 0.72
C TRP A 328 13.22 -20.68 -0.34
N GLN A 329 13.74 -21.23 -1.45
CA GLN A 329 12.93 -21.86 -2.47
C GLN A 329 12.19 -23.10 -1.93
N ALA A 330 12.87 -23.93 -1.13
CA ALA A 330 12.28 -25.10 -0.49
C ALA A 330 11.18 -24.70 0.52
N GLU A 331 11.44 -23.71 1.37
CA GLU A 331 10.45 -23.14 2.30
C GLU A 331 9.22 -22.59 1.53
N CYS A 332 9.42 -21.81 0.47
CA CYS A 332 8.32 -21.29 -0.35
C CYS A 332 7.48 -22.42 -0.97
N THR A 333 8.15 -23.44 -1.52
CA THR A 333 7.50 -24.58 -2.17
C THR A 333 6.67 -25.37 -1.15
N SER A 334 7.22 -25.60 0.03
CA SER A 334 6.53 -26.27 1.14
C SER A 334 5.25 -25.53 1.55
N VAL A 335 5.35 -24.21 1.77
CA VAL A 335 4.18 -23.37 2.14
C VAL A 335 3.10 -23.41 1.06
N VAL A 336 3.47 -23.26 -0.21
CA VAL A 336 2.51 -23.31 -1.33
C VAL A 336 1.82 -24.68 -1.40
N HIS A 337 2.58 -25.77 -1.29
CA HIS A 337 2.04 -27.13 -1.35
C HIS A 337 1.08 -27.43 -0.18
N LYS A 338 1.44 -27.02 1.05
CA LYS A 338 0.58 -27.21 2.24
C LYS A 338 -0.75 -26.47 2.11
N VAL A 339 -0.72 -25.24 1.59
CA VAL A 339 -1.93 -24.44 1.36
C VAL A 339 -2.81 -25.07 0.27
N GLN A 340 -2.22 -25.53 -0.83
CA GLN A 340 -2.95 -26.18 -1.93
C GLN A 340 -3.62 -27.48 -1.48
N ASN A 341 -2.96 -28.25 -0.61
CA ASN A 341 -3.48 -29.51 -0.09
C ASN A 341 -4.36 -29.36 1.16
N LYS A 342 -4.66 -28.13 1.59
CA LYS A 342 -5.43 -27.85 2.83
C LYS A 342 -4.86 -28.55 4.07
N GLN A 343 -3.54 -28.74 4.13
CA GLN A 343 -2.89 -29.32 5.29
C GLN A 343 -2.88 -28.32 6.46
N ASN A 344 -3.11 -28.84 7.67
CA ASN A 344 -3.01 -28.04 8.89
C ASN A 344 -1.56 -27.61 9.11
N PHE A 345 -1.40 -26.42 9.69
CA PHE A 345 -0.11 -25.77 9.87
C PHE A 345 0.11 -25.51 11.37
N ASP A 346 1.22 -25.99 11.92
CA ASP A 346 1.50 -25.91 13.36
C ASP A 346 2.00 -24.53 13.81
N GLY A 347 1.83 -23.50 12.98
CA GLY A 347 2.20 -22.10 13.27
C GLY A 347 3.70 -21.81 13.31
N HIS A 348 4.56 -22.84 13.45
CA HIS A 348 6.02 -22.69 13.52
C HIS A 348 6.73 -22.63 12.16
N GLU A 349 6.08 -22.99 11.06
CA GLU A 349 6.68 -22.96 9.71
C GLU A 349 6.46 -21.61 9.00
N VAL A 350 6.73 -20.51 9.67
CA VAL A 350 6.76 -19.21 8.97
C VAL A 350 8.00 -19.19 8.08
N LEU A 351 7.89 -18.61 6.88
CA LEU A 351 9.05 -18.34 6.01
C LEU A 351 10.16 -17.68 6.84
N SER A 352 11.40 -18.13 6.67
CA SER A 352 12.55 -17.60 7.42
C SER A 352 12.91 -16.15 7.07
N PHE A 353 12.16 -15.53 6.15
CA PHE A 353 12.38 -14.19 5.68
C PHE A 353 11.06 -13.40 5.57
N ASN A 354 11.19 -12.09 5.75
CA ASN A 354 10.14 -11.13 5.43
C ASN A 354 10.36 -10.50 4.05
N LYS A 355 9.40 -9.70 3.57
CA LYS A 355 9.47 -9.07 2.25
C LYS A 355 10.69 -8.16 2.07
N ALA A 356 11.07 -7.39 3.09
CA ALA A 356 12.21 -6.48 2.99
C ALA A 356 13.52 -7.26 2.88
N HIS A 357 13.69 -8.26 3.75
CA HIS A 357 14.84 -9.16 3.73
C HIS A 357 14.96 -9.90 2.39
N PHE A 358 13.85 -10.41 1.87
CA PHE A 358 13.80 -11.03 0.56
C PHE A 358 14.34 -10.11 -0.55
N MET A 359 13.86 -8.88 -0.60
CA MET A 359 14.25 -7.92 -1.65
C MET A 359 15.73 -7.53 -1.54
N THR A 360 16.24 -7.34 -0.32
CA THR A 360 17.66 -7.01 -0.10
C THR A 360 18.57 -8.14 -0.54
N GLU A 361 18.28 -9.38 -0.11
CA GLU A 361 19.11 -10.55 -0.36
C GLU A 361 19.06 -10.99 -1.83
N THR A 362 17.90 -10.94 -2.46
CA THR A 362 17.79 -11.23 -3.91
C THR A 362 18.50 -10.19 -4.75
N LYS A 363 18.48 -8.92 -4.36
CA LYS A 363 19.26 -7.86 -5.03
C LYS A 363 20.76 -8.07 -4.86
N ALA A 364 21.21 -8.47 -3.67
CA ALA A 364 22.62 -8.80 -3.42
C ALA A 364 23.09 -9.98 -4.28
N ALA A 365 22.31 -11.06 -4.33
CA ALA A 365 22.59 -12.21 -5.19
C ALA A 365 22.58 -11.85 -6.69
N GLN A 366 21.70 -10.96 -7.14
CA GLN A 366 21.71 -10.44 -8.52
C GLN A 366 22.96 -9.63 -8.83
N ALA A 367 23.45 -8.81 -7.89
CA ALA A 367 24.70 -8.09 -8.04
C ALA A 367 25.89 -9.05 -8.14
N LEU A 368 25.96 -10.06 -7.27
CA LEU A 368 26.97 -11.14 -7.35
C LEU A 368 26.96 -11.83 -8.73
N MET A 369 25.77 -12.10 -9.28
CA MET A 369 25.64 -12.68 -10.63
C MET A 369 26.11 -11.73 -11.75
N ALA A 370 25.99 -10.42 -11.57
CA ALA A 370 26.51 -9.44 -12.51
C ALA A 370 28.05 -9.45 -12.51
N ASP A 371 28.66 -9.43 -11.32
CA ASP A 371 30.10 -9.48 -11.14
C ASP A 371 30.69 -10.79 -11.68
N PHE A 372 30.02 -11.92 -11.41
CA PHE A 372 30.37 -13.22 -11.96
C PHE A 372 30.41 -13.21 -13.50
N ARG A 373 29.42 -12.59 -14.16
CA ARG A 373 29.38 -12.51 -15.63
C ARG A 373 30.54 -11.68 -16.19
N VAL A 374 30.95 -10.60 -15.51
CA VAL A 374 32.13 -9.81 -15.90
C VAL A 374 33.39 -10.67 -15.79
N GLN A 375 33.57 -11.38 -14.68
CA GLN A 375 34.73 -12.26 -14.50
C GLN A 375 34.78 -13.39 -15.53
N VAL A 376 33.64 -13.99 -15.86
CA VAL A 376 33.55 -15.01 -16.93
C VAL A 376 34.04 -14.46 -18.28
N ARG A 377 33.70 -13.21 -18.63
CA ARG A 377 34.20 -12.57 -19.87
C ARG A 377 35.71 -12.36 -19.81
N ASN A 378 36.23 -11.81 -18.72
CA ASN A 378 37.67 -11.60 -18.53
C ASN A 378 38.46 -12.91 -18.68
N VAL A 379 37.99 -13.99 -18.06
CA VAL A 379 38.60 -15.32 -18.18
C VAL A 379 38.54 -15.83 -19.62
N ASN A 380 37.43 -15.61 -20.33
CA ASN A 380 37.31 -16.01 -21.73
C ASN A 380 38.28 -15.23 -22.64
N GLU A 381 38.42 -13.93 -22.42
CA GLU A 381 39.35 -13.06 -23.16
C GLU A 381 40.81 -13.46 -22.91
N GLN A 382 41.20 -13.75 -21.66
CA GLN A 382 42.53 -14.26 -21.32
C GLN A 382 42.82 -15.61 -21.99
N ASN A 383 41.85 -16.54 -21.98
CA ASN A 383 42.00 -17.81 -22.66
C ASN A 383 42.09 -17.65 -24.20
N ALA A 384 41.38 -16.68 -24.78
CA ALA A 384 41.47 -16.37 -26.21
C ALA A 384 42.84 -15.76 -26.58
N ALA A 385 43.33 -14.81 -25.78
CA ALA A 385 44.65 -14.20 -25.97
C ALA A 385 45.78 -15.22 -25.83
N ALA A 386 45.68 -16.16 -24.88
CA ALA A 386 46.64 -17.25 -24.72
C ALA A 386 46.73 -18.18 -25.94
N LYS A 387 45.60 -18.41 -26.63
CA LYS A 387 45.56 -19.21 -27.87
C LYS A 387 46.17 -18.48 -29.07
N LEU A 388 46.06 -17.14 -29.10
CA LEU A 388 46.57 -16.31 -30.20
C LEU A 388 48.06 -15.99 -30.09
N ARG A 389 48.71 -16.23 -28.94
CA ARG A 389 50.17 -16.07 -28.84
C ARG A 389 50.83 -17.06 -29.81
N PRO A 390 51.44 -16.58 -30.91
CA PRO A 390 52.04 -17.46 -31.89
C PRO A 390 53.10 -18.29 -31.18
N LYS A 391 53.08 -19.62 -31.37
CA LYS A 391 54.17 -20.49 -30.93
C LYS A 391 55.44 -19.93 -31.56
N ALA A 392 56.21 -19.17 -30.77
CA ALA A 392 57.45 -18.57 -31.23
C ALA A 392 58.27 -19.72 -31.80
N CYS A 393 58.40 -19.72 -33.11
CA CYS A 393 59.05 -20.78 -33.84
C CYS A 393 60.49 -20.79 -33.35
N ALA A 394 60.82 -21.77 -32.48
CA ALA A 394 62.15 -22.02 -31.99
C ALA A 394 63.01 -22.44 -33.18
N LYS A 395 63.45 -21.45 -33.96
CA LYS A 395 64.38 -21.61 -35.05
C LYS A 395 65.73 -21.89 -34.38
N LYS A 396 65.95 -23.16 -34.01
CA LYS A 396 67.27 -23.71 -33.72
C LYS A 396 68.12 -23.49 -34.97
N ARG A 397 68.85 -22.38 -35.00
CA ARG A 397 69.91 -22.14 -35.97
C ARG A 397 71.05 -23.05 -35.55
N ALA A 398 71.11 -24.24 -36.15
CA ALA A 398 72.28 -25.09 -36.10
C ALA A 398 73.43 -24.30 -36.74
N GLN A 399 74.33 -23.78 -35.91
CA GLN A 399 75.67 -23.39 -36.35
C GLN A 399 76.45 -24.68 -36.53
N LYS A 400 76.88 -24.93 -37.77
CA LYS A 400 77.89 -25.91 -38.11
C LYS A 400 78.91 -25.21 -39.00
#